data_AF-A0A135T706-F1
#
_entry.id   AF-A0A135T706-F1
#
_cell.length_a   1.000
_cell.length_b   1.000
_cell.length_c   1.000
_cell.angle_alpha   90.00
_cell.angle_beta   90.00
_cell.angle_gamma   90.00
#
_symmetry.space_group_name_H-M   'P 1'
#
loop_
_entity.id
_entity.type
_entity.pdbx_description
1 polymer ?
#
loop_
_entity_poly.entity_id
_entity_poly.type
_entity_poly.pdbx_seq_one_letter_code
_entity_poly.pdbx_strand_id
1 'polypeptide(L)'
;MALIKLGLVCLAAMLVEGNSRLLAPVQDINLPASETAEYPLEHLGANGPWFAGTTIQPCFGCTAPLTFSDSSGPNVNRISPEIPENCYVDQAAYVSRHGSRYPDTGAYNGWVSMQERFQAGNYTASGSLSFLPRWQTALTNPSSQIANLSPTGYKEAHDLGYTLRTRYPALYTEGEDFMVWANNYSRVLQTAKLFVRGFLGTNATLLGDIVSVTSRGFIAGIGDSLAPSDMCPTFKDTVVMASTIRDLTV
;
A
#
# COMPACT_ATOMS: atom_id res chain seq x y z
N MET A 1 1.70 50.65 -58.54
CA MET A 1 2.44 50.72 -57.26
C MET A 1 1.66 49.95 -56.21
N ALA A 2 2.04 48.70 -55.96
CA ALA A 2 1.49 47.90 -54.87
C ALA A 2 2.57 47.80 -53.79
N LEU A 3 2.34 48.42 -52.63
CA LEU A 3 3.17 48.21 -51.44
C LEU A 3 2.66 46.96 -50.72
N ILE A 4 3.38 45.85 -50.85
CA ILE A 4 3.18 44.66 -50.03
C ILE A 4 3.82 44.96 -48.66
N LYS A 5 3.01 45.16 -47.63
CA LYS A 5 3.49 45.19 -46.24
C LYS A 5 3.74 43.76 -45.78
N LEU A 6 5.00 43.35 -45.67
CA LEU A 6 5.38 42.15 -44.92
C LEU A 6 5.10 42.39 -43.44
N GLY A 7 4.04 41.77 -42.92
CA GLY A 7 3.83 41.63 -41.48
C GLY A 7 4.71 40.50 -40.96
N LEU A 8 5.71 40.85 -40.16
CA LEU A 8 6.53 39.90 -39.42
C LEU A 8 5.66 39.28 -38.30
N VAL A 9 5.20 38.04 -38.50
CA VAL A 9 4.56 37.27 -37.41
C VAL A 9 5.68 36.71 -36.53
N CYS A 10 5.97 37.39 -35.42
CA CYS A 10 6.76 36.79 -34.35
C CYS A 10 5.93 35.70 -33.68
N LEU A 11 6.12 34.45 -34.10
CA LEU A 11 5.70 33.30 -33.31
C LEU A 11 6.65 33.21 -32.11
N ALA A 12 6.24 33.75 -30.96
CA ALA A 12 6.92 33.47 -29.70
C ALA A 12 6.68 32.00 -29.36
N ALA A 13 7.60 31.12 -29.75
CA ALA A 13 7.66 29.77 -29.22
C ALA A 13 8.03 29.88 -27.73
N MET A 14 7.02 29.84 -26.86
CA MET A 14 7.28 29.59 -25.45
C MET A 14 7.77 28.15 -25.34
N LEU A 15 9.08 27.98 -25.20
CA LEU A 15 9.63 26.74 -24.67
C LEU A 15 9.13 26.61 -23.23
N VAL A 16 8.01 25.92 -23.07
CA VAL A 16 7.67 25.33 -21.78
C VAL A 16 8.73 24.27 -21.57
N GLU A 17 9.71 24.54 -20.70
CA GLU A 17 10.50 23.48 -20.07
C GLU A 17 9.52 22.65 -19.23
N GLY A 18 8.88 21.71 -19.91
CA GLY A 18 8.20 20.61 -19.26
C GLY A 18 9.27 19.75 -18.63
N ASN A 19 9.67 20.09 -17.41
CA ASN A 19 10.21 19.11 -16.47
C ASN A 19 9.09 18.11 -16.22
N SER A 20 8.96 17.12 -17.09
CA SER A 20 8.22 15.89 -16.82
C SER A 20 8.98 15.12 -15.72
N ARG A 21 8.89 15.64 -14.50
CA ARG A 21 9.30 14.91 -13.30
C ARG A 21 8.26 13.84 -13.05
N LEU A 22 8.74 12.60 -12.96
CA LEU A 22 7.98 11.40 -12.60
C LEU A 22 6.97 11.70 -11.48
N LEU A 23 5.68 11.56 -11.79
CA LEU A 23 4.57 11.75 -10.86
C LEU A 23 4.24 10.42 -10.17
N ALA A 24 5.14 9.95 -9.32
CA ALA A 24 4.81 9.02 -8.26
C ALA A 24 5.70 9.36 -7.07
N PRO A 25 5.16 9.93 -5.98
CA PRO A 25 5.95 10.16 -4.78
C PRO A 25 6.47 8.83 -4.22
N VAL A 26 7.61 8.88 -3.53
CA VAL A 26 8.24 7.69 -2.91
C VAL A 26 7.31 7.05 -1.86
N GLN A 27 6.49 7.87 -1.20
CA GLN A 27 5.37 7.44 -0.37
C GLN A 27 4.10 8.11 -0.90
N ASP A 28 3.13 7.31 -1.33
CA ASP A 28 1.82 7.80 -1.79
C ASP A 28 0.93 8.26 -0.63
N ILE A 29 1.33 7.99 0.61
CA ILE A 29 0.56 8.27 1.81
C ILE A 29 1.16 9.49 2.51
N ASN A 30 0.38 10.58 2.57
CA ASN A 30 0.74 11.77 3.32
C ASN A 30 0.65 11.48 4.82
N LEU A 31 1.76 11.68 5.53
CA LEU A 31 1.89 11.49 6.98
C LEU A 31 2.05 12.87 7.65
N PRO A 32 0.98 13.67 7.74
CA PRO A 32 1.10 15.05 8.23
C PRO A 32 1.57 15.05 9.69
N ALA A 33 2.67 15.75 9.95
CA ALA A 33 3.13 16.03 11.30
C ALA A 33 2.19 17.03 12.00
N SER A 34 2.03 16.90 13.31
CA SER A 34 1.47 17.93 14.19
C SER A 34 2.60 18.60 14.98
N GLU A 35 2.27 19.66 15.75
CA GLU A 35 3.22 20.28 16.69
C GLU A 35 3.77 19.29 17.73
N THR A 36 3.06 18.18 17.98
CA THR A 36 3.36 17.22 19.05
C THR A 36 3.70 15.82 18.55
N ALA A 37 3.55 15.53 17.25
CA ALA A 37 3.79 14.21 16.69
C ALA A 37 4.29 14.29 15.24
N GLU A 38 5.46 13.72 14.99
CA GLU A 38 5.99 13.48 13.65
C GLU A 38 5.47 12.12 13.16
N TYR A 39 4.90 12.09 11.95
CA TYR A 39 4.39 10.86 11.30
C TYR A 39 3.47 9.96 12.17
N PRO A 40 2.40 10.51 12.79
CA PRO A 40 1.58 9.78 13.77
C PRO A 40 0.90 8.52 13.21
N LEU A 41 0.72 8.44 11.89
CA LEU A 41 0.07 7.31 11.24
C LEU A 41 1.00 6.10 11.07
N GLU A 42 2.32 6.26 11.26
CA GLU A 42 3.27 5.15 11.15
C GLU A 42 3.06 4.09 12.24
N HIS A 43 2.49 4.50 13.38
CA HIS A 43 2.27 3.64 14.54
C HIS A 43 0.88 3.00 14.61
N LEU A 44 0.05 3.12 13.56
CA LEU A 44 -1.31 2.54 13.54
C LEU A 44 -1.35 1.01 13.40
N GLY A 45 -0.19 0.34 13.48
CA GLY A 45 -0.08 -1.12 13.51
C GLY A 45 -0.74 -1.76 12.29
N ALA A 46 -1.68 -2.68 12.52
CA ALA A 46 -2.41 -3.38 11.44
C ALA A 46 -3.31 -2.47 10.56
N ASN A 47 -3.44 -1.18 10.88
CA ASN A 47 -4.11 -0.17 10.04
C ASN A 47 -3.14 0.91 9.55
N GLY A 48 -1.85 0.71 9.78
CA GLY A 48 -0.79 1.60 9.30
C GLY A 48 -0.65 1.54 7.78
N PRO A 49 -0.17 2.63 7.19
CA PRO A 49 0.18 2.69 5.78
C PRO A 49 1.28 1.69 5.45
N TRP A 50 1.33 1.23 4.19
CA TRP A 50 2.51 0.52 3.71
C TRP A 50 3.71 1.45 3.74
N PHE A 51 4.84 0.94 4.20
CA PHE A 51 6.11 1.66 4.19
C PHE A 51 6.91 1.18 2.99
N ALA A 52 7.12 2.07 2.01
CA ALA A 52 8.27 1.89 1.14
C ALA A 52 9.49 1.95 2.04
N GLY A 53 10.32 0.92 1.95
CA GLY A 53 11.49 0.69 2.78
C GLY A 53 12.59 1.74 2.78
N THR A 54 12.31 3.01 2.50
CA THR A 54 13.34 4.02 2.34
C THR A 54 13.88 4.46 3.69
N THR A 55 14.86 3.73 4.20
CA THR A 55 15.80 4.29 5.18
C THR A 55 16.64 5.35 4.46
N ILE A 56 16.10 6.55 4.21
CA ILE A 56 16.94 7.74 4.07
C ILE A 56 16.98 8.38 5.45
N GLN A 57 17.87 7.87 6.31
CA GLN A 57 18.47 8.79 7.25
C GLN A 57 19.39 9.69 6.42
N PRO A 58 19.23 11.02 6.42
CA PRO A 58 20.08 11.89 5.64
C PRO A 58 21.51 11.80 6.21
N CYS A 59 22.38 11.02 5.58
CA CYS A 59 23.81 11.24 5.70
C CYS A 59 24.11 12.54 4.95
N PHE A 60 24.23 13.66 5.66
CA PHE A 60 24.78 14.89 5.10
C PHE A 60 26.20 14.59 4.58
N GLY A 61 26.36 14.48 3.26
CA GLY A 61 27.65 14.34 2.58
C GLY A 61 27.97 12.99 1.93
N CYS A 62 27.08 12.00 1.95
CA CYS A 62 27.34 10.71 1.29
C CYS A 62 26.89 10.73 -0.19
N THR A 63 27.82 10.54 -1.13
CA THR A 63 27.55 10.38 -2.58
C THR A 63 27.14 8.95 -2.98
N ALA A 64 26.48 8.20 -2.10
CA ALA A 64 26.14 6.81 -2.36
C ALA A 64 24.99 6.70 -3.39
N PRO A 65 25.03 5.72 -4.32
CA PRO A 65 23.95 5.49 -5.26
C PRO A 65 22.68 5.04 -4.53
N LEU A 66 21.53 5.21 -5.18
CA LEU A 66 20.20 4.80 -4.68
C LEU A 66 20.21 3.33 -4.23
N THR A 67 20.35 3.09 -2.93
CA THR A 67 20.20 1.76 -2.33
C THR A 67 18.71 1.52 -2.08
N PHE A 68 18.14 0.53 -2.77
CA PHE A 68 16.78 0.04 -2.53
C PHE A 68 16.74 -0.70 -1.19
N SER A 69 16.54 0.05 -0.12
CA SER A 69 16.30 -0.47 1.22
C SER A 69 14.92 -1.14 1.24
N ASP A 70 14.88 -2.37 1.77
CA ASP A 70 13.74 -3.28 1.83
C ASP A 70 12.50 -2.63 2.46
N SER A 71 11.31 -3.01 1.97
CA SER A 71 9.93 -2.79 2.47
C SER A 71 9.68 -2.99 3.97
N SER A 72 10.72 -3.23 4.76
CA SER A 72 10.67 -3.17 6.20
C SER A 72 10.52 -1.71 6.62
N GLY A 73 9.67 -1.48 7.63
CA GLY A 73 9.62 -0.19 8.32
C GLY A 73 11.00 0.19 8.91
N PRO A 74 11.07 1.23 9.75
CA PRO A 74 12.34 1.73 10.26
C PRO A 74 13.25 0.60 10.79
N ASN A 75 14.53 0.64 10.43
CA ASN A 75 15.52 -0.36 10.85
C ASN A 75 15.86 -0.23 12.34
N VAL A 76 14.92 -0.67 13.18
CA VAL A 76 14.99 -0.55 14.64
C VAL A 76 16.18 -1.29 15.24
N ASN A 77 16.63 -2.37 14.58
CA ASN A 77 17.73 -3.20 15.05
C ASN A 77 19.10 -2.76 14.49
N ARG A 78 19.12 -1.79 13.58
CA ARG A 78 20.33 -1.31 12.89
C ARG A 78 21.12 -2.43 12.20
N ILE A 79 20.41 -3.44 11.68
CA ILE A 79 21.01 -4.55 10.93
C ILE A 79 20.87 -4.24 9.44
N SER A 80 21.96 -4.31 8.67
CA SER A 80 21.90 -4.08 7.23
C SER A 80 20.97 -5.10 6.56
N PRO A 81 20.06 -4.66 5.66
CA PRO A 81 19.25 -5.58 4.88
C PRO A 81 20.02 -6.17 3.69
N GLU A 82 21.25 -5.73 3.42
CA GLU A 82 22.05 -6.22 2.30
C GLU A 82 22.53 -7.65 2.52
N ILE A 83 22.69 -8.39 1.42
CA ILE A 83 23.28 -9.73 1.46
C ILE A 83 24.72 -9.59 1.99
N PRO A 84 25.12 -10.35 3.04
CA PRO A 84 26.47 -10.28 3.57
C PRO A 84 27.54 -10.59 2.52
N GLU A 85 28.73 -10.01 2.70
CA GLU A 85 29.87 -10.30 1.82
C GLU A 85 30.16 -11.80 1.73
N ASN A 86 30.39 -12.29 0.52
CA ASN A 86 30.64 -13.71 0.22
C ASN A 86 29.44 -14.65 0.48
N CYS A 87 28.23 -14.12 0.65
CA CYS A 87 27.01 -14.91 0.69
C CYS A 87 26.18 -14.72 -0.61
N TYR A 88 25.32 -15.70 -0.89
CA TYR A 88 24.27 -15.59 -1.91
C TYR A 88 22.98 -16.16 -1.35
N VAL A 89 21.84 -15.72 -1.88
CA VAL A 89 20.52 -16.26 -1.52
C VAL A 89 20.21 -17.43 -2.45
N ASP A 90 19.94 -18.59 -1.87
CA ASP A 90 19.51 -19.81 -2.54
C ASP A 90 17.99 -20.00 -2.49
N GLN A 91 17.32 -19.46 -1.47
CA GLN A 91 15.87 -19.45 -1.34
C GLN A 91 15.37 -18.21 -0.60
N ALA A 92 14.20 -17.72 -1.00
CA ALA A 92 13.48 -16.68 -0.27
C ALA A 92 11.99 -17.05 -0.14
N ALA A 93 11.43 -16.90 1.05
CA ALA A 93 10.01 -17.09 1.32
C ALA A 93 9.43 -15.82 1.93
N TYR A 94 8.33 -15.33 1.36
CA TYR A 94 7.63 -14.15 1.83
C TYR A 94 6.18 -14.49 2.18
N VAL A 95 5.78 -14.15 3.40
CA VAL A 95 4.39 -14.18 3.83
C VAL A 95 3.92 -12.73 3.94
N SER A 96 3.14 -12.31 2.96
CA SER A 96 2.63 -10.94 2.89
C SER A 96 1.17 -10.86 3.27
N ARG A 97 0.80 -9.78 3.95
CA ARG A 97 -0.61 -9.37 4.06
C ARG A 97 -1.10 -8.84 2.71
N HIS A 98 -2.42 -8.72 2.58
CA HIS A 98 -3.01 -7.89 1.53
C HIS A 98 -2.54 -6.43 1.63
N GLY A 99 -2.55 -5.72 0.50
CA GLY A 99 -2.29 -4.27 0.48
C GLY A 99 -3.40 -3.46 1.18
N SER A 100 -3.23 -2.14 1.17
CA SER A 100 -4.19 -1.16 1.66
C SER A 100 -5.58 -1.38 1.06
N ARG A 101 -6.60 -1.27 1.91
CA ARG A 101 -7.98 -1.60 1.55
C ARG A 101 -8.95 -0.56 2.07
N TYR A 102 -10.15 -0.58 1.50
CA TYR A 102 -11.31 0.09 2.06
C TYR A 102 -11.80 -0.62 3.35
N PRO A 103 -12.57 0.07 4.20
CA PRO A 103 -13.12 -0.52 5.42
C PRO A 103 -13.98 -1.76 5.11
N ASP A 104 -14.05 -2.68 6.08
CA ASP A 104 -15.07 -3.73 6.05
C ASP A 104 -16.43 -3.14 6.40
N THR A 105 -17.50 -3.88 6.11
CA THR A 105 -18.89 -3.45 6.33
C THR A 105 -19.13 -2.90 7.73
N GLY A 106 -18.63 -3.58 8.77
CA GLY A 106 -18.81 -3.14 10.16
C GLY A 106 -18.15 -1.78 10.45
N ALA A 107 -16.91 -1.59 10.00
CA ALA A 107 -16.19 -0.33 10.17
C ALA A 107 -16.83 0.80 9.35
N TYR A 108 -17.24 0.50 8.11
CA TYR A 108 -17.93 1.47 7.26
C TYR A 108 -19.26 1.92 7.85
N ASN A 109 -20.04 1.00 8.44
CA ASN A 109 -21.27 1.36 9.14
C ASN A 109 -21.00 2.30 10.32
N GLY A 110 -19.88 2.12 11.03
CA GLY A 110 -19.42 3.06 12.05
C GLY A 110 -19.15 4.45 11.48
N TRP A 111 -18.50 4.53 10.32
CA TRP A 111 -18.24 5.80 9.61
C TRP A 111 -19.54 6.48 9.17
N VAL A 112 -20.51 5.72 8.65
CA VAL A 112 -21.84 6.25 8.28
C VAL A 112 -22.55 6.80 9.51
N SER A 113 -22.58 6.06 10.62
CA SER A 113 -23.19 6.55 11.87
C SER A 113 -22.51 7.81 12.40
N MET A 114 -21.18 7.90 12.25
CA MET A 114 -20.43 9.09 12.62
C MET A 114 -20.79 10.30 11.74
N GLN A 115 -20.90 10.09 10.42
CA GLN A 115 -21.32 11.13 9.48
C GLN A 115 -22.70 11.67 9.85
N GLU A 116 -23.67 10.78 10.08
CA GLU A 116 -25.05 11.14 10.45
C GLU A 116 -25.08 12.01 11.71
N ARG A 117 -24.29 11.66 12.74
CA ARG A 117 -24.20 12.44 13.98
C ARG A 117 -23.59 13.81 13.77
N PHE A 118 -22.53 13.92 12.97
CA PHE A 118 -21.89 15.20 12.68
C PHE A 118 -22.75 16.13 11.82
N GLN A 119 -23.63 15.58 11.00
CA GLN A 119 -24.55 16.35 10.15
C GLN A 119 -25.84 16.73 10.87
N ALA A 120 -26.29 15.93 11.84
CA ALA A 120 -27.50 16.20 12.63
C ALA A 120 -27.29 17.24 13.76
N GLY A 121 -26.05 17.43 14.21
CA GLY A 121 -25.74 18.32 15.33
C GLY A 121 -25.80 19.81 14.96
N ASN A 122 -26.35 20.63 15.86
CA ASN A 122 -26.26 22.10 15.76
C ASN A 122 -25.05 22.60 16.57
N TYR A 123 -23.88 22.61 15.95
CA TYR A 123 -22.62 23.07 16.55
C TYR A 123 -21.76 23.80 15.53
N THR A 124 -20.87 24.66 16.02
CA THR A 124 -19.82 25.27 15.20
C THR A 124 -18.50 24.61 15.57
N ALA A 125 -17.92 23.84 14.65
CA ALA A 125 -16.60 23.26 14.83
C ALA A 125 -15.52 24.29 14.47
N SER A 126 -14.42 24.31 15.24
CA SER A 126 -13.30 25.24 15.05
C SER A 126 -11.96 24.51 15.05
N GLY A 127 -10.90 25.23 14.69
CA GLY A 127 -9.54 24.68 14.63
C GLY A 127 -9.41 23.47 13.70
N SER A 128 -8.67 22.46 14.17
CA SER A 128 -8.43 21.20 13.44
C SER A 128 -9.70 20.38 13.17
N LEU A 129 -10.79 20.64 13.89
CA LEU A 129 -12.06 19.94 13.75
C LEU A 129 -13.08 20.70 12.90
N SER A 130 -12.72 21.85 12.35
CA SER A 130 -13.61 22.69 11.52
C SER A 130 -14.19 21.99 10.28
N PHE A 131 -13.61 20.85 9.88
CA PHE A 131 -14.11 20.01 8.78
C PHE A 131 -15.31 19.13 9.17
N LEU A 132 -15.53 18.84 10.46
CA LEU A 132 -16.54 17.86 10.91
C LEU A 132 -17.97 18.12 10.38
N PRO A 133 -18.50 19.36 10.37
CA PRO A 133 -19.86 19.61 9.86
C PRO A 133 -20.06 19.26 8.38
N ARG A 134 -18.97 19.21 7.60
CA ARG A 134 -18.97 18.87 6.17
C ARG A 134 -18.29 17.53 5.88
N TRP A 135 -17.92 16.79 6.91
CA TRP A 135 -17.29 15.50 6.73
C TRP A 135 -18.29 14.49 6.18
N GLN A 136 -17.81 13.66 5.27
CA GLN A 136 -18.57 12.57 4.68
C GLN A 136 -17.66 11.35 4.52
N THR A 137 -18.25 10.16 4.48
CA THR A 137 -17.49 8.93 4.25
C THR A 137 -16.79 8.95 2.88
N ALA A 138 -15.64 8.29 2.79
CA ALA A 138 -14.78 8.36 1.61
C ALA A 138 -15.20 7.42 0.46
N LEU A 139 -16.18 6.53 0.66
CA LEU A 139 -16.60 5.58 -0.38
C LEU A 139 -17.57 6.24 -1.36
N THR A 140 -17.27 6.10 -2.66
CA THR A 140 -18.12 6.60 -3.76
C THR A 140 -19.02 5.50 -4.33
N ASN A 141 -18.59 4.24 -4.25
CA ASN A 141 -19.38 3.07 -4.60
C ASN A 141 -19.13 1.95 -3.58
N PRO A 142 -19.85 1.98 -2.44
CA PRO A 142 -19.64 1.02 -1.36
C PRO A 142 -19.78 -0.44 -1.80
N SER A 143 -20.67 -0.73 -2.76
CA SER A 143 -20.91 -2.10 -3.24
C SER A 143 -19.69 -2.75 -3.91
N SER A 144 -18.84 -1.95 -4.57
CA SER A 144 -17.62 -2.44 -5.22
C SER A 144 -16.35 -2.20 -4.40
N GLN A 145 -16.38 -1.26 -3.45
CA GLN A 145 -15.21 -0.86 -2.70
C GLN A 145 -15.06 -1.58 -1.35
N ILE A 146 -16.14 -1.84 -0.62
CA ILE A 146 -16.06 -2.39 0.74
C ILE A 146 -15.20 -3.67 0.77
N ALA A 147 -14.29 -3.72 1.74
CA ALA A 147 -13.34 -4.82 1.97
C ALA A 147 -12.38 -5.16 0.82
N ASN A 148 -12.43 -4.45 -0.31
CA ASN A 148 -11.50 -4.62 -1.44
C ASN A 148 -10.29 -3.68 -1.30
N LEU A 149 -9.24 -3.97 -2.08
CA LEU A 149 -8.06 -3.10 -2.10
C LEU A 149 -8.41 -1.70 -2.63
N SER A 150 -7.72 -0.71 -2.09
CA SER A 150 -7.74 0.66 -2.62
C SER A 150 -6.73 0.80 -3.77
N PRO A 151 -6.79 1.90 -4.56
CA PRO A 151 -5.75 2.22 -5.54
C PRO A 151 -4.34 2.22 -4.93
N THR A 152 -4.19 2.69 -3.70
CA THR A 152 -2.93 2.62 -2.95
C THR A 152 -2.49 1.17 -2.75
N GLY A 153 -3.39 0.29 -2.29
CA GLY A 153 -3.10 -1.14 -2.15
C GLY A 153 -2.75 -1.84 -3.46
N TYR A 154 -3.27 -1.35 -4.59
CA TYR A 154 -2.87 -1.85 -5.91
C TYR A 154 -1.40 -1.56 -6.21
N LYS A 155 -0.97 -0.34 -5.95
CA LYS A 155 0.42 0.08 -6.14
C LYS A 155 1.36 -0.64 -5.19
N GLU A 156 1.03 -0.69 -3.90
CA GLU A 156 1.83 -1.39 -2.89
C GLU A 156 2.11 -2.85 -3.28
N ALA A 157 1.07 -3.58 -3.71
CA ALA A 157 1.20 -4.97 -4.13
C ALA A 157 2.09 -5.11 -5.38
N HIS A 158 1.91 -4.22 -6.37
CA HIS A 158 2.71 -4.20 -7.59
C HIS A 158 4.18 -3.87 -7.31
N ASP A 159 4.44 -2.84 -6.50
CA ASP A 159 5.77 -2.40 -6.12
C ASP A 159 6.50 -3.47 -5.32
N LEU A 160 5.79 -4.20 -4.45
CA LEU A 160 6.34 -5.37 -3.76
C LEU A 160 6.80 -6.44 -4.77
N GLY A 161 5.98 -6.75 -5.78
CA GLY A 161 6.35 -7.68 -6.85
C GLY A 161 7.63 -7.26 -7.58
N TYR A 162 7.70 -6.01 -8.01
CA TYR A 162 8.89 -5.45 -8.67
C TYR A 162 10.12 -5.47 -7.75
N THR A 163 9.94 -5.09 -6.49
CA THR A 163 11.02 -5.04 -5.49
C THR A 163 11.60 -6.43 -5.28
N LEU A 164 10.77 -7.46 -5.10
CA LEU A 164 11.25 -8.83 -4.89
C LEU A 164 11.93 -9.40 -6.15
N ARG A 165 11.38 -9.12 -7.34
CA ARG A 165 11.97 -9.54 -8.62
C ARG A 165 13.38 -8.99 -8.82
N THR A 166 13.60 -7.73 -8.43
CA THR A 166 14.87 -7.03 -8.60
C THR A 166 15.86 -7.28 -7.46
N ARG A 167 15.36 -7.59 -6.26
CA ARG A 167 16.18 -7.92 -5.09
C ARG A 167 16.90 -9.25 -5.22
N TYR A 168 16.24 -10.27 -5.77
CA TYR A 168 16.82 -11.61 -5.95
C TYR A 168 16.76 -12.05 -7.42
N PRO A 169 17.51 -11.39 -8.31
CA PRO A 169 17.37 -11.60 -9.74
C PRO A 169 17.74 -13.02 -10.19
N ALA A 170 18.59 -13.71 -9.42
CA ALA A 170 19.04 -15.07 -9.70
C ALA A 170 18.04 -16.17 -9.28
N LEU A 171 17.00 -15.86 -8.51
CA LEU A 171 16.03 -16.84 -8.02
C LEU A 171 14.88 -17.13 -9.00
N TYR A 172 14.83 -16.42 -10.14
CA TYR A 172 13.82 -16.63 -11.17
C TYR A 172 14.47 -16.68 -12.55
N THR A 173 14.15 -17.73 -13.30
CA THR A 173 14.57 -17.89 -14.69
C THR A 173 13.50 -17.31 -15.60
N GLU A 174 13.88 -16.41 -16.50
CA GLU A 174 12.94 -15.82 -17.46
C GLU A 174 12.27 -16.88 -18.34
N GLY A 175 10.94 -16.83 -18.41
CA GLY A 175 10.14 -17.76 -19.20
C GLY A 175 9.60 -18.97 -18.42
N GLU A 176 9.99 -19.16 -17.15
CA GLU A 176 9.41 -20.19 -16.29
C GLU A 176 8.08 -19.75 -15.67
N ASP A 177 7.25 -20.74 -15.32
CA ASP A 177 6.04 -20.49 -14.55
C ASP A 177 6.38 -20.00 -13.15
N PHE A 178 5.60 -19.05 -12.65
CA PHE A 178 5.77 -18.45 -11.33
C PHE A 178 4.48 -18.53 -10.53
N MET A 179 4.55 -19.25 -9.41
CA MET A 179 3.39 -19.60 -8.59
C MET A 179 3.34 -18.76 -7.31
N VAL A 180 2.14 -18.30 -6.95
CA VAL A 180 1.85 -17.60 -5.69
C VAL A 180 0.61 -18.21 -5.04
N TRP A 181 0.70 -18.50 -3.75
CA TRP A 181 -0.46 -18.97 -2.96
C TRP A 181 -1.16 -17.79 -2.30
N ALA A 182 -2.48 -17.80 -2.35
CA ALA A 182 -3.32 -16.73 -1.81
C ALA A 182 -4.52 -17.34 -1.09
N ASN A 183 -4.81 -16.85 0.13
CA ASN A 183 -6.05 -17.21 0.78
C ASN A 183 -7.24 -16.70 -0.06
N ASN A 184 -8.33 -17.46 -0.11
CA ASN A 184 -9.52 -17.17 -0.92
C ASN A 184 -10.38 -16.04 -0.32
N TYR A 185 -9.78 -14.86 -0.21
CA TYR A 185 -10.42 -13.60 0.12
C TYR A 185 -10.18 -12.61 -1.01
N SER A 186 -11.23 -11.89 -1.44
CA SER A 186 -11.18 -11.02 -2.63
C SER A 186 -9.98 -10.06 -2.64
N ARG A 187 -9.71 -9.37 -1.52
CA ARG A 187 -8.55 -8.47 -1.37
C ARG A 187 -7.19 -9.17 -1.42
N VAL A 188 -7.10 -10.41 -0.92
CA VAL A 188 -5.85 -11.19 -0.94
C VAL A 188 -5.58 -11.68 -2.35
N LEU A 189 -6.61 -12.16 -3.05
CA LEU A 189 -6.51 -12.52 -4.47
C LEU A 189 -6.18 -11.31 -5.36
N GLN A 190 -6.75 -10.14 -5.08
CA GLN A 190 -6.38 -8.88 -5.77
C GLN A 190 -4.90 -8.55 -5.53
N THR A 191 -4.42 -8.68 -4.29
CA THR A 191 -3.01 -8.45 -3.93
C THR A 191 -2.10 -9.39 -4.71
N ALA A 192 -2.39 -10.69 -4.71
CA ALA A 192 -1.60 -11.69 -5.43
C ALA A 192 -1.55 -11.38 -6.94
N LYS A 193 -2.69 -11.02 -7.55
CA LYS A 193 -2.74 -10.64 -8.98
C LYS A 193 -1.86 -9.44 -9.31
N LEU A 194 -1.81 -8.45 -8.43
CA LEU A 194 -1.02 -7.24 -8.63
C LEU A 194 0.46 -7.48 -8.34
N PHE A 195 0.77 -8.28 -7.33
CA PHE A 195 2.11 -8.76 -7.04
C PHE A 195 2.71 -9.52 -8.22
N VAL A 196 2.00 -10.51 -8.76
CA VAL A 196 2.45 -11.29 -9.93
C VAL A 196 2.66 -10.38 -11.15
N ARG A 197 1.81 -9.36 -11.35
CA ARG A 197 2.02 -8.34 -12.39
C ARG A 197 3.26 -7.49 -12.16
N GLY A 198 3.53 -7.08 -10.92
CA GLY A 198 4.76 -6.37 -10.60
C GLY A 198 6.02 -7.21 -10.77
N PHE A 199 5.92 -8.52 -10.48
CA PHE A 199 7.04 -9.45 -10.55
C PHE A 199 7.37 -9.88 -11.99
N LEU A 200 6.36 -10.25 -12.79
CA LEU A 200 6.51 -10.79 -14.15
C LEU A 200 6.27 -9.77 -15.27
N GLY A 201 5.81 -8.56 -14.93
CA GLY A 201 5.43 -7.55 -15.90
C GLY A 201 4.32 -8.02 -16.85
N THR A 202 4.54 -7.82 -18.15
CA THR A 202 3.57 -8.16 -19.20
C THR A 202 3.31 -9.66 -19.33
N ASN A 203 4.22 -10.51 -18.85
CA ASN A 203 4.09 -11.97 -18.92
C ASN A 203 3.23 -12.56 -17.80
N ALA A 204 2.75 -11.74 -16.86
CA ALA A 204 1.99 -12.19 -15.71
C ALA A 204 0.75 -13.03 -16.03
N THR A 205 0.08 -12.76 -17.16
CA THR A 205 -1.08 -13.55 -17.59
C THR A 205 -0.71 -14.91 -18.17
N LEU A 206 0.50 -15.04 -18.73
CA LEU A 206 0.96 -16.26 -19.41
C LEU A 206 1.70 -17.20 -18.45
N LEU A 207 2.56 -16.64 -17.61
CA LEU A 207 3.49 -17.39 -16.75
C LEU A 207 3.11 -17.34 -15.26
N GLY A 208 2.19 -16.46 -14.87
CA GLY A 208 1.80 -16.30 -13.48
C GLY A 208 0.65 -17.21 -13.10
N ASP A 209 0.82 -18.03 -12.07
CA ASP A 209 -0.23 -18.85 -11.48
C ASP A 209 -0.53 -18.43 -10.03
N ILE A 210 -1.82 -18.35 -9.69
CA ILE A 210 -2.30 -17.98 -8.37
C ILE A 210 -3.14 -19.11 -7.82
N VAL A 211 -2.56 -19.85 -6.88
CA VAL A 211 -3.23 -20.93 -6.18
C VAL A 211 -4.11 -20.34 -5.07
N SER A 212 -5.42 -20.35 -5.30
CA SER A 212 -6.40 -19.92 -4.30
C SER A 212 -6.66 -21.02 -3.28
N VAL A 213 -6.33 -20.74 -2.01
CA VAL A 213 -6.50 -21.67 -0.89
C VAL A 213 -7.75 -21.28 -0.11
N THR A 214 -8.76 -22.14 -0.09
CA THR A 214 -10.00 -21.90 0.66
C THR A 214 -9.83 -22.34 2.10
N SER A 215 -9.80 -21.36 3.01
CA SER A 215 -9.59 -21.61 4.44
C SER A 215 -10.90 -21.82 5.20
N ARG A 216 -11.84 -20.88 5.08
CA ARG A 216 -13.08 -20.87 5.86
C ARG A 216 -14.11 -21.85 5.32
N GLY A 217 -14.71 -22.64 6.21
CA GLY A 217 -15.81 -23.56 5.90
C GLY A 217 -15.40 -24.77 5.05
N PHE A 218 -14.11 -25.03 4.90
CA PHE A 218 -13.58 -26.13 4.10
C PHE A 218 -12.77 -27.08 4.98
N ILE A 219 -13.29 -28.29 5.20
CA ILE A 219 -12.72 -29.22 6.18
C ILE A 219 -11.30 -29.66 5.85
N ALA A 220 -10.97 -29.81 4.57
CA ALA A 220 -9.61 -30.16 4.14
C ALA A 220 -8.62 -29.01 4.34
N GLY A 221 -9.08 -27.79 4.65
CA GLY A 221 -8.23 -26.66 5.02
C GLY A 221 -7.76 -26.67 6.49
N ILE A 222 -8.16 -27.66 7.31
CA ILE A 222 -7.64 -27.78 8.68
C ILE A 222 -6.15 -28.12 8.64
N GLY A 223 -5.30 -27.21 9.12
CA GLY A 223 -3.84 -27.38 9.12
C GLY A 223 -3.19 -27.22 7.74
N ASP A 224 -3.98 -27.05 6.68
CA ASP A 224 -3.55 -26.84 5.30
C ASP A 224 -4.22 -25.57 4.73
N SER A 225 -3.82 -24.43 5.27
CA SER A 225 -4.49 -23.16 5.01
C SER A 225 -3.59 -21.95 5.31
N LEU A 226 -3.83 -20.86 4.60
CA LEU A 226 -3.22 -19.55 4.83
C LEU A 226 -3.97 -18.68 5.86
N ALA A 227 -5.04 -19.21 6.46
CA ALA A 227 -5.75 -18.64 7.59
C ALA A 227 -6.24 -19.75 8.53
N PRO A 228 -5.33 -20.42 9.25
CA PRO A 228 -5.66 -21.59 10.07
C PRO A 228 -6.65 -21.29 11.19
N SER A 229 -6.75 -20.03 11.62
CA SER A 229 -7.73 -19.58 12.61
C SER A 229 -9.18 -19.73 12.14
N ASP A 230 -9.45 -19.68 10.83
CA ASP A 230 -10.81 -19.75 10.28
C ASP A 230 -11.49 -21.13 10.50
N MET A 231 -10.70 -22.17 10.73
CA MET A 231 -11.17 -23.55 10.94
C MET A 231 -10.87 -24.09 12.33
N CYS A 232 -10.38 -23.25 13.25
CA CYS A 232 -10.04 -23.68 14.60
C CYS A 232 -11.24 -23.52 15.55
N PRO A 233 -11.95 -24.59 15.95
CA PRO A 233 -13.23 -24.47 16.65
C PRO A 233 -13.12 -23.87 18.05
N THR A 234 -11.95 -24.02 18.68
CA THR A 234 -11.65 -23.50 20.02
C THR A 234 -11.09 -22.09 19.98
N PHE A 235 -10.64 -21.61 18.81
CA PHE A 235 -10.15 -20.25 18.65
C PHE A 235 -11.33 -19.28 18.66
N LYS A 236 -11.31 -18.34 19.60
CA LYS A 236 -12.25 -17.22 19.66
C LYS A 236 -11.46 -15.95 19.54
N ASP A 237 -11.69 -15.21 18.47
CA ASP A 237 -11.18 -13.85 18.35
C ASP A 237 -11.95 -12.95 19.33
N THR A 238 -11.39 -12.80 20.52
CA THR A 238 -11.99 -12.07 21.65
C THR A 238 -11.55 -10.61 21.68
N VAL A 239 -10.69 -10.19 20.74
CA VAL A 239 -10.16 -8.84 20.68
C VAL A 239 -10.55 -8.23 19.35
N VAL A 240 -11.65 -7.48 19.33
CA VAL A 240 -11.92 -6.54 18.24
C VAL A 240 -10.86 -5.44 18.34
N MET A 241 -9.68 -5.66 17.77
CA MET A 241 -8.70 -4.61 17.49
C MET A 241 -9.20 -3.79 16.28
N ALA A 242 -10.42 -3.26 16.39
CA ALA A 242 -10.68 -1.96 15.79
C ALA A 242 -9.85 -1.00 16.65
N SER A 243 -8.83 -0.39 16.04
CA SER A 243 -7.89 0.57 16.62
C SER A 243 -8.59 1.65 17.44
N THR A 244 -9.00 1.29 18.64
CA THR A 244 -9.46 2.20 19.67
C THR A 244 -8.19 2.49 20.44
N ILE A 245 -7.58 3.64 20.15
CA ILE A 245 -6.72 4.30 21.13
C ILE A 245 -7.62 4.51 22.35
N ARG A 246 -7.58 3.57 23.30
CA ARG A 246 -8.00 3.86 24.66
C ARG A 246 -6.79 4.47 25.30
N ASP A 247 -6.96 5.72 25.70
CA ASP A 247 -6.02 6.53 26.45
C ASP A 247 -5.28 5.68 27.49
N LEU A 248 -3.95 5.63 27.33
CA LEU A 248 -3.03 5.49 28.45
C LEU A 248 -3.20 6.75 29.30
N THR A 249 -4.17 6.72 30.21
CA THR A 249 -4.08 7.53 31.43
C THR A 249 -3.12 6.81 32.35
N VAL A 250 -2.05 7.51 32.70
CA VAL A 250 -1.11 7.16 33.78
C VAL A 250 -1.87 7.10 35.10
#